data_AF-A0A8C3W1Y9-F1
#
_entry.id   AF-A0A8C3W1Y9-F1
#
_cell.length_a   1.000
_cell.length_b   1.000
_cell.length_c   1.000
_cell.angle_alpha   90.00
_cell.angle_beta   90.00
_cell.angle_gamma   90.00
#
_symmetry.space_group_name_H-M   'P 1'
#
loop_
_entity.id
_entity.type
_entity.pdbx_description
1 polymer ?
#
loop_
_entity_poly.entity_id
_entity_poly.type
_entity_poly.pdbx_seq_one_letter_code
_entity_poly.pdbx_strand_id
1 'polypeptide(L)'
;MAAVATCGTGTGSPGSTVAAASKNNVTSFQRRGPKASGSDSGYSRLASIAGTRPSVRNGQLLVSTGLPALDQLLGGGLAVGTVLLIEEDKYNLYSPLLFKYFLAEGIVSGHTLLVASAKEDPAGILQELPAPILDDNCKKEFDEDEYNHKTPETNIKMKIAWRYQLLPKMEARPVSSSRFGHYYDLSKRIPQELIEASKWHGFFLPEKISTLNVEPCSLTHGYVRLLQFIQNIIYEEGFDGSNPQRKQKNILRIGIQSLGSPLWGDNICCTENCDNSHSLMKFLYVLRGLLRASLSACIITMPTHLIQNKAIIARVANLSDTVIGLESFIGSERETNPLYKDYHGLIHIRQIPRLNNLICDVSDVKDLAFKLKRKLFSIERLHLPPDLSDTVSRSSKQDLAESAKLLGPGCGMMAGGEKHLDF
;
A
#
# COMPACT_ATOMS: atom_id res chain seq x y z
N MET A 1 -11.32 -1.36 77.72
CA MET A 1 -11.09 -1.97 79.05
C MET A 1 -11.73 -3.34 79.07
N ALA A 2 -10.97 -4.36 79.49
CA ALA A 2 -11.33 -5.73 79.93
C ALA A 2 -12.20 -6.59 78.98
N ALA A 3 -11.70 -7.64 78.30
CA ALA A 3 -11.08 -8.91 78.74
C ALA A 3 -12.07 -9.96 79.27
N VAL A 4 -11.92 -11.19 78.75
CA VAL A 4 -12.16 -12.58 79.26
C VAL A 4 -12.38 -13.45 78.00
N ALA A 5 -11.43 -14.23 77.45
CA ALA A 5 -10.60 -15.33 77.95
C ALA A 5 -11.38 -16.62 78.28
N THR A 6 -11.26 -17.64 77.42
CA THR A 6 -11.23 -19.05 77.82
C THR A 6 -10.11 -19.76 77.06
N CYS A 7 -9.28 -20.47 77.82
CA CYS A 7 -8.07 -21.17 77.42
C CYS A 7 -8.31 -22.69 77.38
N GLY A 8 -7.47 -23.38 76.60
CA GLY A 8 -7.11 -24.79 76.75
C GLY A 8 -6.82 -25.42 75.38
N THR A 9 -5.68 -26.03 75.08
CA THR A 9 -4.49 -26.44 75.85
C THR A 9 -3.37 -26.73 74.84
N GLY A 10 -2.11 -26.39 75.17
CA GLY A 10 -0.90 -26.68 74.37
C GLY A 10 -0.53 -28.16 74.40
N THR A 11 0.30 -28.67 73.48
CA THR A 11 1.78 -28.67 73.49
C THR A 11 2.20 -29.57 72.31
N GLY A 12 3.32 -29.48 71.59
CA GLY A 12 4.52 -28.64 71.56
C GLY A 12 5.34 -29.11 70.33
N SER A 13 6.03 -28.19 69.65
CA SER A 13 6.99 -28.46 68.57
C SER A 13 8.42 -28.51 69.17
N PRO A 14 9.45 -29.11 68.53
CA PRO A 14 10.14 -28.40 67.43
C PRO A 14 10.77 -29.29 66.34
N GLY A 15 10.98 -28.72 65.16
CA GLY A 15 11.77 -29.37 64.10
C GLY A 15 11.94 -28.48 62.87
N SER A 16 12.91 -27.56 62.94
CA SER A 16 13.33 -26.70 61.84
C SER A 16 14.30 -27.44 60.92
N THR A 17 14.02 -27.47 59.61
CA THR A 17 15.04 -27.54 58.56
C THR A 17 14.61 -26.73 57.34
N VAL A 18 15.52 -25.88 56.90
CA VAL A 18 15.40 -24.86 55.85
C VAL A 18 15.94 -25.40 54.51
N ALA A 19 15.47 -24.79 53.41
CA ALA A 19 16.02 -24.71 52.05
C ALA A 19 15.68 -25.84 51.04
N ALA A 20 14.90 -25.51 50.00
CA ALA A 20 15.45 -24.95 48.74
C ALA A 20 14.29 -24.66 47.76
N ALA A 21 13.94 -23.39 47.57
CA ALA A 21 12.97 -22.97 46.56
C ALA A 21 13.65 -22.88 45.17
N SER A 22 13.15 -23.68 44.24
CA SER A 22 13.52 -23.71 42.83
C SER A 22 13.20 -22.38 42.14
N LYS A 23 14.23 -21.71 41.62
CA LYS A 23 14.08 -20.60 40.65
C LYS A 23 13.77 -21.18 39.27
N ASN A 24 12.55 -21.00 38.80
CA ASN A 24 12.23 -21.00 37.37
C ASN A 24 11.40 -19.76 37.06
N ASN A 25 12.07 -18.74 36.50
CA ASN A 25 11.44 -17.56 35.92
C ASN A 25 10.72 -17.99 34.63
N VAL A 26 9.38 -18.04 34.67
CA VAL A 26 8.55 -18.12 33.46
C VAL A 26 7.69 -16.88 33.41
N THR A 27 8.01 -15.99 32.48
CA THR A 27 7.24 -14.79 32.16
C THR A 27 5.85 -15.19 31.66
N SER A 28 4.82 -14.80 32.41
CA SER A 28 3.41 -15.16 32.19
C SER A 28 2.73 -14.29 31.14
N PHE A 29 3.07 -14.45 29.86
CA PHE A 29 2.23 -13.98 28.74
C PHE A 29 2.30 -14.93 27.56
N GLN A 30 1.68 -16.11 27.71
CA GLN A 30 1.25 -16.92 26.57
C GLN A 30 -0.28 -16.99 26.59
N ARG A 31 -0.93 -16.24 25.70
CA ARG A 31 -2.36 -16.42 25.42
C ARG A 31 -2.50 -17.78 24.73
N ARG A 32 -2.97 -18.79 25.47
CA ARG A 32 -3.38 -20.08 24.88
C ARG A 32 -4.44 -19.82 23.81
N GLY A 33 -4.13 -20.14 22.56
CA GLY A 33 -5.14 -20.24 21.50
C GLY A 33 -6.13 -21.37 21.84
N PRO A 34 -7.39 -21.30 21.39
CA PRO A 34 -8.35 -22.35 21.70
C PRO A 34 -7.96 -23.62 20.95
N LYS A 35 -7.75 -24.71 21.71
CA LYS A 35 -7.78 -26.07 21.17
C LYS A 35 -9.20 -26.33 20.65
N ALA A 36 -9.30 -26.80 19.41
CA ALA A 36 -10.55 -27.30 18.86
C ALA A 36 -10.91 -28.63 19.56
N SER A 37 -11.84 -28.56 20.51
CA SER A 37 -12.62 -29.70 20.98
C SER A 37 -14.02 -29.18 21.31
N GLY A 38 -15.01 -29.74 20.63
CA GLY A 38 -16.35 -29.18 20.51
C GLY A 38 -17.16 -29.11 21.81
N SER A 39 -18.00 -28.09 21.89
CA SER A 39 -19.42 -28.12 22.25
C SER A 39 -19.92 -26.68 22.31
N ASP A 40 -21.10 -26.44 21.75
CA ASP A 40 -21.76 -25.14 21.65
C ASP A 40 -21.74 -24.32 22.95
N SER A 41 -21.16 -23.12 22.88
CA SER A 41 -21.42 -22.04 23.82
C SER A 41 -21.44 -20.71 23.06
N GLY A 42 -22.62 -20.09 22.98
CA GLY A 42 -22.93 -18.91 22.19
C GLY A 42 -22.24 -17.63 22.66
N TYR A 43 -20.93 -17.53 22.44
CA TYR A 43 -20.29 -16.24 22.23
C TYR A 43 -20.38 -15.93 20.74
N SER A 44 -21.27 -15.01 20.38
CA SER A 44 -21.32 -14.42 19.05
C SER A 44 -19.93 -13.88 18.71
N ARG A 45 -19.20 -14.60 17.86
CA ARG A 45 -18.02 -14.05 17.19
C ARG A 45 -18.50 -12.73 16.58
N LEU A 46 -17.86 -11.61 16.92
CA LEU A 46 -18.17 -10.30 16.33
C LEU A 46 -18.41 -10.51 14.84
N ALA A 47 -19.60 -10.17 14.35
CA ALA A 47 -20.00 -10.44 12.97
C ALA A 47 -18.93 -9.88 12.03
N SER A 48 -18.09 -10.75 11.49
CA SER A 48 -17.00 -10.37 10.60
C SER A 48 -17.59 -10.13 9.24
N ILE A 49 -17.45 -8.91 8.72
CA ILE A 49 -17.84 -8.59 7.35
C ILE A 49 -16.93 -9.42 6.42
N ALA A 50 -17.52 -10.09 5.42
CA ALA A 50 -16.76 -10.88 4.46
C ALA A 50 -15.68 -10.02 3.77
N GLY A 51 -14.52 -10.60 3.42
CA GLY A 51 -13.44 -9.85 2.76
C GLY A 51 -12.75 -8.77 3.61
N THR A 52 -12.99 -8.76 4.93
CA THR A 52 -12.36 -7.81 5.86
C THR A 52 -11.51 -8.49 6.92
N ARG A 53 -10.49 -7.79 7.41
CA ARG A 53 -9.60 -8.28 8.48
C ARG A 53 -9.25 -7.15 9.45
N PRO A 54 -9.29 -7.37 10.78
CA PRO A 54 -8.78 -6.39 11.72
C PRO A 54 -7.25 -6.28 11.61
N SER A 55 -6.75 -5.05 11.52
CA SER A 55 -5.34 -4.73 11.59
C SER A 55 -4.76 -5.18 12.94
N VAL A 56 -3.64 -5.89 12.90
CA VAL A 56 -2.94 -6.33 14.11
C VAL A 56 -2.33 -5.15 14.87
N ARG A 57 -2.05 -4.04 14.18
CA ARG A 57 -1.36 -2.87 14.77
C ARG A 57 -2.29 -1.94 15.52
N ASN A 58 -3.45 -1.62 14.94
CA ASN A 58 -4.34 -0.57 15.45
C ASN A 58 -5.83 -0.98 15.50
N GLY A 59 -6.14 -2.26 15.24
CA GLY A 59 -7.50 -2.80 15.33
C GLY A 59 -8.47 -2.30 14.25
N GLN A 60 -8.02 -1.51 13.28
CA GLN A 60 -8.87 -1.00 12.21
C GLN A 60 -9.30 -2.11 11.26
N LEU A 61 -10.50 -1.97 10.71
CA LEU A 61 -10.98 -2.87 9.68
C LEU A 61 -10.24 -2.59 8.36
N LEU A 62 -9.56 -3.59 7.83
CA LEU A 62 -8.84 -3.51 6.57
C LEU A 62 -9.60 -4.25 5.46
N VAL A 63 -9.49 -3.75 4.25
CA VAL A 63 -9.88 -4.40 2.99
C VAL A 63 -8.66 -4.59 2.08
N SER A 64 -8.62 -5.68 1.31
CA SER A 64 -7.52 -5.91 0.37
C SER A 64 -7.60 -4.96 -0.83
N THR A 65 -6.46 -4.45 -1.28
CA THR A 65 -6.33 -3.68 -2.52
C THR A 65 -6.44 -4.54 -3.78
N GLY A 66 -6.54 -5.86 -3.65
CA GLY A 66 -6.47 -6.80 -4.78
C GLY A 66 -5.03 -7.08 -5.23
N LEU A 67 -4.04 -6.51 -4.55
CA LEU A 67 -2.63 -6.78 -4.77
C LEU A 67 -1.95 -7.07 -3.42
N PRO A 68 -1.71 -8.35 -3.07
CA PRO A 68 -1.16 -8.72 -1.77
C PRO A 68 0.18 -8.05 -1.42
N ALA A 69 1.04 -7.82 -2.42
CA ALA A 69 2.30 -7.10 -2.22
C ALA A 69 2.07 -5.64 -1.79
N LEU A 70 1.06 -4.98 -2.36
CA LEU A 70 0.69 -3.63 -1.96
C LEU A 70 0.03 -3.62 -0.58
N ASP A 71 -0.83 -4.60 -0.28
CA ASP A 71 -1.42 -4.71 1.05
C ASP A 71 -0.35 -4.83 2.14
N GLN A 72 0.70 -5.63 1.91
CA GLN A 72 1.82 -5.76 2.82
C GLN A 72 2.54 -4.42 3.04
N LEU A 73 2.77 -3.65 1.97
CA LEU A 73 3.38 -2.33 2.03
C LEU A 73 2.53 -1.31 2.80
N LEU A 74 1.21 -1.42 2.74
CA LEU A 74 0.27 -0.56 3.48
C LEU A 74 0.03 -1.00 4.93
N GLY A 75 0.75 -2.00 5.43
CA GLY A 75 0.57 -2.50 6.81
C GLY A 75 -0.51 -3.58 6.95
N GLY A 76 -0.84 -4.25 5.85
CA GLY A 76 -1.75 -5.39 5.78
C GLY A 76 -3.05 -5.17 5.01
N GLY A 77 -3.22 -4.03 4.32
CA GLY A 77 -4.41 -3.70 3.55
C GLY A 77 -4.75 -2.20 3.57
N LEU A 78 -5.83 -1.83 2.90
CA LEU A 78 -6.40 -0.48 2.95
C LEU A 78 -7.42 -0.39 4.10
N ALA A 79 -7.32 0.63 4.94
CA ALA A 79 -8.25 0.81 6.05
C ALA A 79 -9.63 1.30 5.57
N VAL A 80 -10.70 0.73 6.12
CA VAL A 80 -12.06 1.21 5.91
C VAL A 80 -12.18 2.65 6.45
N GLY A 81 -12.87 3.50 5.69
CA GLY A 81 -12.98 4.91 5.93
C GLY A 81 -11.74 5.70 5.50
N THR A 82 -10.99 5.25 4.48
CA THR A 82 -9.85 6.01 3.95
C THR A 82 -9.91 6.25 2.45
N VAL A 83 -9.12 7.24 2.03
CA VAL A 83 -8.84 7.52 0.61
C VAL A 83 -7.42 7.09 0.27
N LEU A 84 -7.30 6.19 -0.70
CA LEU A 84 -6.07 5.84 -1.39
C LEU A 84 -5.97 6.62 -2.69
N LEU A 85 -4.99 7.51 -2.79
CA LEU A 85 -4.66 8.22 -4.02
C LEU A 85 -3.50 7.52 -4.74
N ILE A 86 -3.74 7.19 -6.01
CA ILE A 86 -2.73 6.70 -6.95
C ILE A 86 -2.44 7.84 -7.93
N GLU A 87 -1.21 8.34 -7.89
CA GLU A 87 -0.72 9.25 -8.92
C GLU A 87 -0.35 8.45 -10.16
N GLU A 88 -0.97 8.80 -11.29
CA GLU A 88 -0.84 8.09 -12.56
C GLU A 88 0.54 8.30 -13.19
N ASP A 89 1.02 7.25 -13.86
CA ASP A 89 2.20 7.35 -14.71
C ASP A 89 1.91 8.20 -15.97
N LYS A 90 2.97 8.66 -16.64
CA LYS A 90 2.88 9.57 -17.80
C LYS A 90 1.97 9.08 -18.93
N TYR A 91 1.87 7.75 -19.12
CA TYR A 91 1.07 7.14 -20.17
C TYR A 91 -0.19 6.44 -19.63
N ASN A 92 -0.45 6.54 -18.33
CA ASN A 92 -1.61 5.94 -17.64
C ASN A 92 -1.81 4.45 -17.99
N LEU A 93 -0.72 3.67 -17.98
CA LEU A 93 -0.74 2.25 -18.33
C LEU A 93 -0.94 1.35 -17.11
N TYR A 94 -0.34 1.74 -15.97
CA TYR A 94 -0.30 0.89 -14.78
C TYR A 94 -1.27 1.33 -13.68
N SER A 95 -1.66 2.61 -13.64
CA SER A 95 -2.70 3.10 -12.72
C SER A 95 -4.06 2.41 -12.93
N PRO A 96 -4.57 2.22 -14.17
CA PRO A 96 -5.85 1.55 -14.39
C PRO A 96 -5.79 0.08 -13.96
N LEU A 97 -4.61 -0.53 -13.99
CA LEU A 97 -4.41 -1.91 -13.55
C LEU A 97 -4.62 -2.05 -12.03
N LEU A 98 -3.98 -1.20 -11.22
CA LEU A 98 -4.20 -1.19 -9.77
C LEU A 98 -5.66 -0.85 -9.41
N PHE A 99 -6.26 0.06 -10.17
CA PHE A 99 -7.68 0.39 -10.05
C PHE A 99 -8.58 -0.83 -10.29
N LYS A 100 -8.33 -1.58 -11.38
CA LYS A 100 -9.08 -2.80 -11.71
C LYS A 100 -8.88 -3.90 -10.65
N TYR A 101 -7.69 -4.07 -10.09
CA TYR A 101 -7.50 -5.03 -8.99
C TYR A 101 -8.35 -4.71 -7.76
N PHE A 102 -8.45 -3.44 -7.39
CA PHE A 102 -9.27 -3.01 -6.25
C PHE A 102 -10.77 -3.31 -6.46
N LEU A 103 -11.26 -3.14 -7.70
CA LEU A 103 -12.63 -3.45 -8.08
C LEU A 103 -12.88 -4.96 -8.17
N ALA A 104 -11.97 -5.71 -8.81
CA ALA A 104 -12.04 -7.16 -8.91
C ALA A 104 -12.11 -7.83 -7.53
N GLU A 105 -11.28 -7.36 -6.58
CA GLU A 105 -11.32 -7.82 -5.18
C GLU A 105 -12.63 -7.51 -4.48
N GLY A 106 -13.30 -6.43 -4.87
CA GLY A 106 -14.65 -6.14 -4.40
C GLY A 106 -15.67 -7.17 -4.87
N ILE A 107 -15.65 -7.53 -6.17
CA ILE A 107 -16.56 -8.55 -6.73
C ILE A 107 -16.34 -9.90 -6.04
N VAL A 108 -15.08 -10.35 -5.97
CA VAL A 108 -14.73 -11.65 -5.39
C VAL A 108 -15.07 -11.72 -3.90
N SER A 109 -14.91 -10.61 -3.17
CA SER A 109 -15.27 -10.53 -1.75
C SER A 109 -16.76 -10.31 -1.48
N GLY A 110 -17.60 -10.08 -2.50
CA GLY A 110 -19.02 -9.77 -2.34
C GLY A 110 -19.31 -8.35 -1.80
N HIS A 111 -18.35 -7.43 -1.95
CA HIS A 111 -18.51 -6.03 -1.57
C HIS A 111 -19.35 -5.26 -2.60
N THR A 112 -20.07 -4.23 -2.15
CA THR A 112 -20.77 -3.32 -3.07
C THR A 112 -19.75 -2.39 -3.74
N LEU A 113 -19.85 -2.20 -5.04
CA LEU A 113 -18.95 -1.31 -5.79
C LEU A 113 -19.63 0.01 -6.16
N LEU A 114 -18.86 1.09 -6.18
CA LEU A 114 -19.22 2.34 -6.86
C LEU A 114 -18.07 2.72 -7.79
N VAL A 115 -18.33 2.78 -9.08
CA VAL A 115 -17.31 3.13 -10.09
C VAL A 115 -17.70 4.44 -10.73
N ALA A 116 -16.81 5.43 -10.62
CA ALA A 116 -16.98 6.76 -11.18
C ALA A 116 -15.88 7.05 -12.20
N SER A 117 -16.26 7.44 -13.41
CA SER A 117 -15.33 7.83 -14.46
C SER A 117 -15.88 8.97 -15.31
N ALA A 118 -14.98 9.75 -15.87
CA ALA A 118 -15.28 10.77 -16.89
C ALA A 118 -14.74 10.38 -18.27
N LYS A 119 -13.95 9.30 -18.37
CA LYS A 119 -13.25 8.88 -19.59
C LYS A 119 -13.93 7.69 -20.27
N GLU A 120 -14.19 6.64 -19.50
CA GLU A 120 -14.72 5.36 -19.95
C GLU A 120 -16.02 5.08 -19.21
N ASP A 121 -16.97 4.39 -19.86
CA ASP A 121 -18.20 3.97 -19.20
C ASP A 121 -17.87 2.95 -18.09
N PRO A 122 -18.34 3.15 -16.84
CA PRO A 122 -18.15 2.21 -15.74
C PRO A 122 -18.48 0.76 -16.07
N ALA A 123 -19.50 0.49 -16.90
CA ALA A 123 -19.82 -0.89 -17.29
C ALA A 123 -18.71 -1.53 -18.14
N GLY A 124 -18.10 -0.77 -19.06
CA GLY A 124 -16.93 -1.21 -19.83
C GLY A 124 -15.72 -1.52 -18.95
N ILE A 125 -15.47 -0.70 -17.92
CA ILE A 125 -14.39 -0.96 -16.95
C ILE A 125 -14.60 -2.29 -16.21
N LEU A 126 -15.84 -2.59 -15.83
CA LEU A 126 -16.19 -3.82 -15.11
C LEU A 126 -16.02 -5.08 -15.99
N GLN A 127 -16.30 -4.98 -17.30
CA GLN A 127 -16.09 -6.08 -18.25
C GLN A 127 -14.60 -6.43 -18.44
N GLU A 128 -13.71 -5.47 -18.19
CA GLU A 128 -12.27 -5.63 -18.34
C GLU A 128 -11.54 -6.11 -17.06
N LEU A 129 -12.27 -6.40 -15.98
CA LEU A 129 -11.66 -6.81 -14.72
C LEU A 129 -10.93 -8.16 -14.83
N PRO A 130 -9.74 -8.30 -14.23
CA PRO A 130 -8.96 -9.53 -14.30
C PRO A 130 -9.54 -10.64 -13.41
N ALA A 131 -9.43 -11.89 -13.86
CA ALA A 131 -9.96 -13.04 -13.12
C ALA A 131 -9.06 -13.45 -11.94
N PRO A 132 -9.62 -13.88 -10.80
CA PRO A 132 -8.82 -14.40 -9.68
C PRO A 132 -8.15 -15.73 -10.05
N ILE A 133 -6.90 -15.90 -9.62
CA ILE A 133 -6.14 -17.15 -9.73
C ILE A 133 -6.52 -18.04 -8.56
N LEU A 134 -7.09 -19.21 -8.86
CA LEU A 134 -7.42 -20.23 -7.88
C LEU A 134 -6.13 -20.91 -7.36
N ASP A 135 -6.14 -21.30 -6.08
CA ASP A 135 -4.96 -21.66 -5.28
C ASP A 135 -4.05 -22.75 -5.90
N ASP A 136 -4.59 -23.69 -6.67
CA ASP A 136 -3.83 -24.78 -7.29
C ASP A 136 -2.94 -24.35 -8.47
N ASN A 137 -3.26 -23.23 -9.12
CA ASN A 137 -2.48 -22.70 -10.25
C ASN A 137 -1.45 -21.66 -9.82
N CYS A 138 -1.65 -21.04 -8.65
CA CYS A 138 -0.79 -19.95 -8.19
C CYS A 138 0.67 -20.42 -8.01
N LYS A 139 0.90 -21.60 -7.41
CA LYS A 139 2.26 -22.15 -7.25
C LYS A 139 2.93 -22.41 -8.61
N LYS A 140 2.18 -22.93 -9.59
CA LYS A 140 2.70 -23.26 -10.93
C LYS A 140 3.14 -22.02 -11.70
N GLU A 141 2.37 -20.94 -11.64
CA GLU A 141 2.69 -19.69 -12.36
C GLU A 141 3.91 -18.99 -11.76
N PHE A 142 4.07 -18.99 -10.42
CA PHE A 142 5.27 -18.44 -9.77
C PHE A 142 6.50 -19.35 -9.94
N ASP A 143 6.34 -20.68 -9.93
CA ASP A 143 7.45 -21.63 -10.06
C ASP A 143 7.98 -21.71 -11.50
N GLU A 144 7.14 -21.60 -12.54
CA GLU A 144 7.59 -21.55 -13.95
C GLU A 144 8.50 -20.34 -14.25
N ASP A 145 8.23 -19.20 -13.62
CA ASP A 145 8.94 -17.95 -13.88
C ASP A 145 10.35 -17.92 -13.22
N GLU A 146 10.57 -18.70 -12.17
CA GLU A 146 11.88 -18.82 -11.50
C GLU A 146 12.88 -19.73 -12.26
N TYR A 147 12.40 -20.56 -13.19
CA TYR A 147 13.27 -21.43 -14.01
C TYR A 147 13.97 -20.70 -15.17
N ASN A 148 13.50 -19.52 -15.57
CA ASN A 148 14.08 -18.77 -16.69
C ASN A 148 15.28 -17.88 -16.31
N HIS A 149 15.55 -17.70 -15.01
CA HIS A 149 16.76 -17.03 -14.50
C HIS A 149 17.44 -17.87 -13.42
N LYS A 150 17.95 -19.03 -13.81
CA LYS A 150 19.03 -19.68 -13.05
C LYS A 150 20.20 -19.89 -14.00
N THR A 151 21.17 -18.99 -13.96
CA THR A 151 22.55 -19.47 -14.02
C THR A 151 22.69 -20.53 -12.92
N PRO A 152 23.32 -21.68 -13.17
CA PRO A 152 23.50 -22.70 -12.16
C PRO A 152 24.55 -22.20 -11.18
N GLU A 153 24.19 -21.24 -10.33
CA GLU A 153 24.96 -20.96 -9.13
C GLU A 153 24.72 -22.12 -8.19
N THR A 154 25.60 -23.11 -8.30
CA THR A 154 25.88 -24.08 -7.27
C THR A 154 25.77 -23.39 -5.92
N ASN A 155 24.98 -24.00 -5.05
CA ASN A 155 24.63 -23.60 -3.70
C ASN A 155 25.89 -23.56 -2.79
N ILE A 156 26.85 -22.70 -3.11
CA ILE A 156 27.97 -22.38 -2.24
C ILE A 156 27.41 -21.40 -1.23
N LYS A 157 26.96 -21.98 -0.12
CA LYS A 157 26.55 -21.31 1.11
C LYS A 157 27.74 -20.49 1.65
N MET A 158 28.01 -19.33 1.07
CA MET A 158 29.08 -18.42 1.48
C MET A 158 28.74 -17.84 2.87
N LYS A 159 29.36 -18.41 3.89
CA LYS A 159 29.18 -18.13 5.34
C LYS A 159 29.71 -16.78 5.82
N ILE A 160 30.11 -15.87 4.93
CA ILE A 160 30.80 -14.63 5.33
C ILE A 160 29.80 -13.57 5.84
N ALA A 161 28.56 -13.60 5.34
CA ALA A 161 27.61 -12.51 5.51
C ALA A 161 26.33 -12.95 6.27
N TRP A 162 26.49 -13.57 7.44
CA TRP A 162 25.36 -14.09 8.24
C TRP A 162 24.31 -13.01 8.59
N ARG A 163 24.74 -11.75 8.72
CA ARG A 163 23.83 -10.61 8.96
C ARG A 163 22.81 -10.38 7.83
N TYR A 164 23.18 -10.70 6.59
CA TYR A 164 22.29 -10.49 5.44
C TYR A 164 21.30 -11.64 5.24
N GLN A 165 21.56 -12.81 5.84
CA GLN A 165 20.64 -13.93 5.81
C GLN A 165 19.39 -13.68 6.67
N LEU A 166 19.50 -12.81 7.68
CA LEU A 166 18.41 -12.44 8.59
C LEU A 166 17.64 -11.19 8.14
N LEU A 167 18.03 -10.56 7.03
CA LEU A 167 17.24 -9.47 6.47
C LEU A 167 15.88 -10.02 6.01
N PRO A 168 14.76 -9.38 6.38
CA PRO A 168 13.46 -9.73 5.84
C PRO A 168 13.52 -9.64 4.31
N LYS A 169 13.57 -10.78 3.64
CA LYS A 169 13.38 -10.83 2.20
C LYS A 169 11.91 -10.55 1.96
N MET A 170 11.61 -9.45 1.26
CA MET A 170 10.29 -9.25 0.68
C MET A 170 10.18 -10.23 -0.49
N GLU A 171 9.94 -11.50 -0.18
CA GLU A 171 9.75 -12.53 -1.19
C GLU A 171 8.37 -12.31 -1.82
N ALA A 172 8.33 -12.23 -3.15
CA ALA A 172 7.09 -12.24 -3.95
C ALA A 172 6.37 -13.60 -3.88
N ARG A 173 6.61 -14.40 -2.83
CA ARG A 173 6.10 -15.76 -2.68
C ARG A 173 4.78 -15.73 -1.90
N PRO A 174 3.75 -16.45 -2.35
CA PRO A 174 2.50 -16.54 -1.61
C PRO A 174 2.71 -17.31 -0.29
N VAL A 175 2.82 -16.59 0.83
CA VAL A 175 2.82 -17.18 2.17
C VAL A 175 1.41 -17.71 2.46
N SER A 176 1.28 -19.03 2.59
CA SER A 176 0.01 -19.77 2.63
C SER A 176 -0.80 -19.64 3.94
N SER A 177 -0.61 -18.59 4.74
CA SER A 177 -1.38 -18.38 5.98
C SER A 177 -2.47 -17.33 5.77
N SER A 178 -3.73 -17.76 5.61
CA SER A 178 -4.94 -16.92 5.56
C SER A 178 -4.85 -15.76 4.55
N ARG A 179 -5.12 -16.06 3.27
CA ARG A 179 -5.11 -15.06 2.21
C ARG A 179 -6.22 -14.03 2.43
N PHE A 180 -5.80 -12.84 2.82
CA PHE A 180 -6.65 -11.66 2.97
C PHE A 180 -7.04 -11.04 1.61
N GLY A 181 -6.33 -11.38 0.54
CA GLY A 181 -6.62 -10.97 -0.83
C GLY A 181 -6.21 -12.02 -1.85
N HIS A 182 -6.68 -11.85 -3.08
CA HIS A 182 -6.45 -12.80 -4.18
C HIS A 182 -5.34 -12.33 -5.12
N TYR A 183 -4.81 -13.26 -5.91
CA TYR A 183 -3.96 -12.94 -7.05
C TYR A 183 -4.83 -12.98 -8.30
N TYR A 184 -4.45 -12.21 -9.32
CA TYR A 184 -5.27 -12.02 -10.51
C TYR A 184 -4.47 -12.30 -11.78
N ASP A 185 -5.09 -12.99 -12.74
CA ASP A 185 -4.54 -13.27 -14.06
C ASP A 185 -5.05 -12.21 -15.04
N LEU A 186 -4.14 -11.41 -15.58
CA LEU A 186 -4.49 -10.34 -16.51
C LEU A 186 -4.94 -10.78 -17.89
N SER A 187 -4.63 -12.02 -18.27
CA SER A 187 -5.06 -12.58 -19.55
C SER A 187 -6.51 -13.05 -19.55
N LYS A 188 -7.11 -13.21 -18.37
CA LYS A 188 -8.47 -13.70 -18.21
C LYS A 188 -9.35 -12.62 -17.62
N ARG A 189 -10.61 -12.57 -18.05
CA ARG A 189 -11.62 -11.68 -17.51
C ARG A 189 -12.49 -12.39 -16.49
N ILE A 190 -13.02 -11.65 -15.52
CA ILE A 190 -14.00 -12.18 -14.57
C ILE A 190 -15.22 -12.69 -15.36
N PRO A 191 -15.74 -13.89 -15.03
CA PRO A 191 -16.99 -14.39 -15.59
C PRO A 191 -18.14 -13.40 -15.40
N GLN A 192 -18.92 -13.18 -16.44
CA GLN A 192 -20.01 -12.20 -16.43
C GLN A 192 -21.07 -12.50 -15.35
N GLU A 193 -21.28 -13.78 -15.04
CA GLU A 193 -22.15 -14.26 -13.95
C GLU A 193 -21.80 -13.62 -12.60
N LEU A 194 -20.50 -13.46 -12.30
CA LEU A 194 -20.05 -12.85 -11.04
C LEU A 194 -20.30 -11.34 -11.04
N ILE A 195 -20.17 -10.68 -12.20
CA ILE A 195 -20.44 -9.25 -12.34
C ILE A 195 -21.94 -9.01 -12.15
N GLU A 196 -22.80 -9.81 -12.78
CA GLU A 196 -24.26 -9.71 -12.69
C GLU A 196 -24.80 -10.05 -11.29
N ALA A 197 -24.19 -11.01 -10.60
CA ALA A 197 -24.53 -11.33 -9.21
C ALA A 197 -24.08 -10.24 -8.23
N SER A 198 -23.06 -9.45 -8.59
CA SER A 198 -22.49 -8.41 -7.72
C SER A 198 -23.25 -7.09 -7.80
N LYS A 199 -23.43 -6.44 -6.65
CA LYS A 199 -24.10 -5.14 -6.58
C LYS A 199 -23.10 -4.01 -6.87
N TRP A 200 -23.37 -3.20 -7.89
CA TRP A 200 -22.53 -2.06 -8.23
C TRP A 200 -23.34 -0.85 -8.68
N HIS A 201 -22.72 0.32 -8.56
CA HIS A 201 -23.31 1.62 -8.95
C HIS A 201 -22.34 2.36 -9.89
N GLY A 202 -22.83 2.76 -11.06
CA GLY A 202 -22.06 3.52 -12.05
C GLY A 202 -22.29 5.03 -11.95
N PHE A 203 -21.21 5.80 -12.03
CA PHE A 203 -21.26 7.23 -12.28
C PHE A 203 -20.44 7.55 -13.53
N PHE A 204 -21.12 7.85 -14.63
CA PHE A 204 -20.48 8.36 -15.83
C PHE A 204 -20.77 9.86 -15.97
N LEU A 205 -19.72 10.69 -15.90
CA LEU A 205 -19.89 12.14 -15.88
C LEU A 205 -20.59 12.70 -17.14
N PRO A 206 -20.22 12.31 -18.38
CA PRO A 206 -20.82 12.84 -19.60
C PRO A 206 -22.34 12.64 -19.67
N GLU A 207 -22.83 11.44 -19.36
CA GLU A 207 -24.27 11.14 -19.33
C GLU A 207 -25.03 12.02 -18.34
N LYS A 208 -24.44 12.26 -17.17
CA LYS A 208 -25.09 13.08 -16.16
C LYS A 208 -25.15 14.54 -16.61
N ILE A 209 -24.13 15.06 -17.29
CA ILE A 209 -24.10 16.46 -17.76
C ILE A 209 -25.20 16.72 -18.82
N SER A 210 -25.45 15.76 -19.73
CA SER A 210 -26.41 15.92 -20.83
C SER A 210 -27.89 16.01 -20.41
N THR A 211 -28.25 15.67 -19.17
CA THR A 211 -29.66 15.64 -18.73
C THR A 211 -30.26 17.00 -18.36
N LEU A 212 -29.52 18.11 -18.47
CA LEU A 212 -30.00 19.43 -18.05
C LEU A 212 -29.65 20.56 -19.04
N ASN A 213 -30.68 21.19 -19.59
CA ASN A 213 -30.63 22.45 -20.34
C ASN A 213 -30.44 23.64 -19.38
N VAL A 214 -29.28 23.77 -18.75
CA VAL A 214 -28.96 24.91 -17.87
C VAL A 214 -27.69 25.60 -18.34
N GLU A 215 -27.67 26.94 -18.24
CA GLU A 215 -26.63 27.83 -18.76
C GLU A 215 -25.18 27.42 -18.42
N PRO A 216 -24.19 27.75 -19.26
CA PRO A 216 -22.82 27.23 -19.19
C PRO A 216 -21.96 27.75 -18.03
N CYS A 217 -22.53 28.48 -17.07
CA CYS A 217 -21.81 29.26 -16.09
C CYS A 217 -21.84 28.63 -14.69
N SER A 218 -21.14 27.50 -14.49
CA SER A 218 -20.34 27.22 -13.27
C SER A 218 -19.57 25.90 -13.42
N LEU A 219 -18.24 25.98 -13.58
CA LEU A 219 -17.30 24.85 -13.73
C LEU A 219 -17.16 23.92 -12.50
N THR A 220 -18.14 23.87 -11.59
CA THR A 220 -18.03 23.16 -10.30
C THR A 220 -18.96 21.94 -10.18
N HIS A 221 -19.75 21.66 -11.21
CA HIS A 221 -20.94 20.82 -11.06
C HIS A 221 -20.64 19.31 -11.03
N GLY A 222 -19.56 18.85 -11.69
CA GLY A 222 -19.20 17.43 -11.75
C GLY A 222 -18.89 16.83 -10.38
N TYR A 223 -18.01 17.48 -9.60
CA TYR A 223 -17.63 17.00 -8.28
C TYR A 223 -18.78 17.05 -7.27
N VAL A 224 -19.62 18.09 -7.31
CA VAL A 224 -20.79 18.19 -6.43
C VAL A 224 -21.78 17.07 -6.73
N ARG A 225 -22.06 16.79 -8.01
CA ARG A 225 -22.92 15.67 -8.42
C ARG A 225 -22.35 14.32 -8.01
N LEU A 226 -21.04 14.12 -8.19
CA LEU A 226 -20.39 12.89 -7.77
C LEU A 226 -20.52 12.71 -6.25
N LEU A 227 -20.32 13.78 -5.48
CA LEU A 227 -20.43 13.74 -4.03
C LEU A 227 -21.86 13.43 -3.58
N GLN A 228 -22.86 14.09 -4.16
CA GLN A 228 -24.27 13.80 -3.90
C GLN A 228 -24.62 12.36 -4.24
N PHE A 229 -24.11 11.85 -5.37
CA PHE A 229 -24.32 10.46 -5.76
C PHE A 229 -23.72 9.48 -4.74
N ILE A 230 -22.47 9.69 -4.33
CA ILE A 230 -21.81 8.86 -3.32
C ILE A 230 -22.57 8.93 -1.99
N GLN A 231 -22.99 10.12 -1.59
CA GLN A 231 -23.74 10.34 -0.35
C GLN A 231 -25.08 9.60 -0.37
N ASN A 232 -25.83 9.67 -1.46
CA ASN A 232 -27.10 8.98 -1.61
C ASN A 232 -26.92 7.46 -1.49
N ILE A 233 -25.93 6.89 -2.19
CA ILE A 233 -25.65 5.44 -2.10
C ILE A 233 -25.26 5.04 -0.68
N ILE A 234 -24.45 5.85 0.02
CA ILE A 234 -24.06 5.56 1.40
C ILE A 234 -25.28 5.50 2.34
N TYR A 235 -26.25 6.40 2.18
CA TYR A 235 -27.46 6.41 3.01
C TYR A 235 -28.50 5.36 2.58
N GLU A 236 -28.79 5.24 1.29
CA GLU A 236 -29.77 4.29 0.75
C GLU A 236 -29.39 2.84 1.07
N GLU A 237 -28.09 2.53 0.99
CA GLU A 237 -27.56 1.20 1.26
C GLU A 237 -27.22 0.95 2.74
N GLY A 238 -27.24 1.99 3.59
CA GLY A 238 -26.99 1.89 5.02
C GLY A 238 -25.52 1.67 5.39
N PHE A 239 -24.60 2.27 4.64
CA PHE A 239 -23.16 2.24 4.94
C PHE A 239 -22.75 3.26 6.00
N ASP A 240 -23.59 4.24 6.33
CA ASP A 240 -23.37 5.33 7.29
C ASP A 240 -23.30 4.90 8.78
N GLY A 241 -23.45 3.60 9.05
CA GLY A 241 -23.42 3.05 10.39
C GLY A 241 -24.64 3.39 11.25
N SER A 242 -25.67 4.04 10.68
CA SER A 242 -26.91 4.34 11.39
C SER A 242 -27.82 3.10 11.47
N ASN A 243 -28.58 2.99 12.56
CA ASN A 243 -29.52 1.87 12.80
C ASN A 243 -30.90 2.20 12.21
N PRO A 244 -31.69 1.22 11.72
CA PRO A 244 -31.58 -0.20 12.01
C PRO A 244 -30.66 -0.94 11.03
N GLN A 245 -29.66 -1.64 11.58
CA GLN A 245 -28.77 -2.52 10.85
C GLN A 245 -29.56 -3.41 9.88
N ARG A 246 -29.32 -3.25 8.57
CA ARG A 246 -29.64 -4.30 7.60
C ARG A 246 -29.04 -5.61 8.12
N LYS A 247 -29.75 -6.73 7.93
CA LYS A 247 -29.43 -8.06 8.50
C LYS A 247 -27.99 -8.52 8.27
N GLN A 248 -27.29 -7.99 7.27
CA GLN A 248 -25.87 -8.23 7.02
C GLN A 248 -25.16 -6.91 6.67
N LYS A 249 -24.06 -6.62 7.37
CA LYS A 249 -23.19 -5.49 7.07
C LYS A 249 -22.33 -5.82 5.84
N ASN A 250 -22.16 -4.86 4.94
CA ASN A 250 -21.27 -4.95 3.78
C ASN A 250 -20.29 -3.76 3.76
N ILE A 251 -19.28 -3.82 2.89
CA ILE A 251 -18.38 -2.69 2.59
C ILE A 251 -18.73 -2.10 1.22
N LEU A 252 -18.66 -0.78 1.13
CA LEU A 252 -18.69 -0.04 -0.14
C LEU A 252 -17.26 0.25 -0.62
N ARG A 253 -16.90 -0.25 -1.80
CA ARG A 253 -15.64 0.07 -2.47
C ARG A 253 -15.88 1.10 -3.56
N ILE A 254 -15.32 2.28 -3.37
CA ILE A 254 -15.47 3.41 -4.29
C ILE A 254 -14.21 3.50 -5.15
N GLY A 255 -14.36 3.43 -6.46
CA GLY A 255 -13.30 3.68 -7.43
C GLY A 255 -13.60 4.92 -8.25
N ILE A 256 -12.74 5.93 -8.17
CA ILE A 256 -12.82 7.15 -9.00
C ILE A 256 -11.63 7.20 -9.97
N GLN A 257 -11.91 7.22 -11.27
CA GLN A 257 -10.89 7.20 -12.31
C GLN A 257 -10.46 8.61 -12.75
N SER A 258 -9.15 8.84 -12.85
CA SER A 258 -8.51 10.04 -13.39
C SER A 258 -9.11 11.36 -12.89
N LEU A 259 -9.35 11.44 -11.57
CA LEU A 259 -9.89 12.62 -10.89
C LEU A 259 -8.95 13.82 -11.10
N GLY A 260 -9.51 15.00 -11.37
CA GLY A 260 -8.71 16.20 -11.65
C GLY A 260 -8.15 16.27 -13.08
N SER A 261 -8.41 15.27 -13.92
CA SER A 261 -8.18 15.41 -15.36
C SER A 261 -9.11 16.46 -15.98
N PRO A 262 -8.76 17.06 -17.13
CA PRO A 262 -9.62 18.03 -17.83
C PRO A 262 -11.03 17.49 -18.14
N LEU A 263 -11.21 16.17 -18.23
CA LEU A 263 -12.49 15.52 -18.46
C LEU A 263 -13.50 15.75 -17.32
N TRP A 264 -13.02 16.03 -16.10
CA TRP A 264 -13.88 16.37 -14.97
C TRP A 264 -14.40 17.81 -15.01
N GLY A 265 -14.03 18.58 -16.04
CA GLY A 265 -14.46 19.97 -16.24
C GLY A 265 -13.75 20.96 -15.32
N ASP A 266 -12.59 20.58 -14.78
CA ASP A 266 -11.76 21.45 -13.93
C ASP A 266 -10.52 21.93 -14.68
N ASN A 267 -10.13 23.18 -14.46
CA ASN A 267 -9.00 23.84 -15.12
C ASN A 267 -7.70 23.77 -14.31
N ILE A 268 -7.65 22.92 -13.27
CA ILE A 268 -6.46 22.73 -12.41
C ILE A 268 -5.18 22.45 -13.21
N CYS A 269 -5.29 21.77 -14.36
CA CYS A 269 -4.14 21.46 -15.21
C CYS A 269 -3.68 22.66 -16.07
N CYS A 270 -4.55 23.64 -16.31
CA CYS A 270 -4.39 24.61 -17.41
C CYS A 270 -4.14 26.06 -16.94
N THR A 271 -4.55 26.45 -15.74
CA THR A 271 -4.43 27.84 -15.26
C THR A 271 -3.91 27.95 -13.83
N GLU A 272 -2.88 28.77 -13.61
CA GLU A 272 -2.29 29.00 -12.29
C GLU A 272 -3.17 29.86 -11.36
N ASN A 273 -4.00 30.73 -11.94
CA ASN A 273 -4.93 31.60 -11.23
C ASN A 273 -6.37 31.23 -11.60
N CYS A 274 -7.03 30.49 -10.72
CA CYS A 274 -8.44 30.16 -10.85
C CYS A 274 -9.12 30.58 -9.54
N ASP A 275 -10.05 31.54 -9.60
CA ASP A 275 -10.88 31.97 -8.47
C ASP A 275 -11.74 30.82 -7.88
N ASN A 276 -11.82 29.70 -8.60
CA ASN A 276 -12.54 28.47 -8.25
C ASN A 276 -11.59 27.28 -7.94
N SER A 277 -10.30 27.55 -7.68
CA SER A 277 -9.17 26.59 -7.51
C SER A 277 -9.28 25.62 -6.32
N HIS A 278 -10.45 25.53 -5.69
CA HIS A 278 -10.68 24.74 -4.49
C HIS A 278 -11.76 23.69 -4.65
N SER A 279 -12.40 23.57 -5.82
CA SER A 279 -13.47 22.60 -6.05
C SER A 279 -13.04 21.16 -5.78
N LEU A 280 -11.90 20.75 -6.33
CA LEU A 280 -11.30 19.44 -6.06
C LEU A 280 -10.94 19.25 -4.58
N MET A 281 -10.36 20.27 -3.93
CA MET A 281 -9.98 20.20 -2.51
C MET A 281 -11.20 20.09 -1.61
N LYS A 282 -12.26 20.86 -1.89
CA LYS A 282 -13.54 20.80 -1.19
C LYS A 282 -14.17 19.42 -1.37
N PHE A 283 -14.16 18.89 -2.59
CA PHE A 283 -14.64 17.54 -2.89
C PHE A 283 -13.90 16.49 -2.06
N LEU A 284 -12.55 16.46 -2.12
CA LEU A 284 -11.75 15.50 -1.36
C LEU A 284 -11.93 15.64 0.14
N TYR A 285 -12.03 16.87 0.65
CA TYR A 285 -12.27 17.14 2.06
C TYR A 285 -13.61 16.57 2.53
N VAL A 286 -14.70 16.84 1.80
CA VAL A 286 -16.04 16.33 2.16
C VAL A 286 -16.14 14.83 1.92
N LEU A 287 -15.57 14.30 0.83
CA LEU A 287 -15.47 12.86 0.58
C LEU A 287 -14.76 12.14 1.72
N ARG A 288 -13.61 12.66 2.17
CA ARG A 288 -12.88 12.11 3.31
C ARG A 288 -13.76 12.06 4.55
N GLY A 289 -14.48 13.15 4.87
CA GLY A 289 -15.42 13.19 6.00
C GLY A 289 -16.52 12.13 5.88
N LEU A 290 -17.13 12.01 4.71
CA LEU A 290 -18.18 11.04 4.41
C LEU A 290 -17.70 9.58 4.55
N LEU A 291 -16.48 9.29 4.11
CA LEU A 291 -15.88 7.97 4.28
C LEU A 291 -15.60 7.65 5.75
N ARG A 292 -15.34 8.64 6.61
CA ARG A 292 -15.00 8.40 8.04
C ARG A 292 -16.20 7.96 8.85
N ALA A 293 -17.36 8.39 8.41
CA ALA A 293 -18.65 8.03 8.98
C ALA A 293 -19.28 6.83 8.27
N SER A 294 -18.59 6.15 7.35
CA SER A 294 -19.18 5.02 6.62
C SER A 294 -18.27 3.79 6.51
N LEU A 295 -18.87 2.63 6.28
CA LEU A 295 -18.20 1.37 5.97
C LEU A 295 -17.73 1.34 4.51
N SER A 296 -16.91 2.33 4.13
CA SER A 296 -16.51 2.55 2.74
C SER A 296 -15.00 2.74 2.61
N ALA A 297 -14.38 2.23 1.55
CA ALA A 297 -12.99 2.50 1.20
C ALA A 297 -12.91 3.04 -0.23
N CYS A 298 -12.09 4.07 -0.46
CA CYS A 298 -12.03 4.77 -1.73
C CYS A 298 -10.63 4.68 -2.35
N ILE A 299 -10.58 4.33 -3.64
CA ILE A 299 -9.39 4.45 -4.49
C ILE A 299 -9.63 5.53 -5.54
N ILE A 300 -8.65 6.42 -5.70
CA ILE A 300 -8.69 7.52 -6.65
C ILE A 300 -7.44 7.45 -7.50
N THR A 301 -7.57 7.43 -8.81
CA THR A 301 -6.45 7.65 -9.73
C THR A 301 -6.44 9.10 -10.19
N MET A 302 -5.25 9.70 -10.28
CA MET A 302 -5.11 11.13 -10.60
C MET A 302 -3.86 11.42 -11.44
N PRO A 303 -3.99 12.08 -12.60
CA PRO A 303 -2.85 12.44 -13.45
C PRO A 303 -2.10 13.67 -12.89
N THR A 304 -1.37 13.50 -11.79
CA THR A 304 -0.63 14.60 -11.14
C THR A 304 0.45 15.19 -12.05
N HIS A 305 0.95 14.43 -13.02
CA HIS A 305 1.92 14.90 -14.02
C HIS A 305 1.37 15.99 -14.95
N LEU A 306 0.04 16.16 -15.05
CA LEU A 306 -0.60 17.24 -15.80
C LEU A 306 -0.74 18.54 -14.98
N ILE A 307 -0.48 18.49 -13.67
CA ILE A 307 -0.67 19.63 -12.77
C ILE A 307 0.68 20.30 -12.54
N GLN A 308 0.83 21.53 -13.06
CA GLN A 308 2.07 22.28 -12.91
C GLN A 308 2.25 22.82 -11.49
N ASN A 309 1.15 23.21 -10.84
CA ASN A 309 1.19 23.81 -9.51
C ASN A 309 1.43 22.74 -8.42
N LYS A 310 2.67 22.66 -7.92
CA LYS A 310 3.07 21.73 -6.86
C LYS A 310 2.29 21.91 -5.55
N ALA A 311 1.81 23.13 -5.25
CA ALA A 311 1.02 23.36 -4.04
C ALA A 311 -0.36 22.69 -4.12
N ILE A 312 -0.95 22.57 -5.32
CA ILE A 312 -2.18 21.80 -5.52
C ILE A 312 -1.93 20.32 -5.24
N ILE A 313 -0.87 19.75 -5.81
CA ILE A 313 -0.48 18.35 -5.60
C ILE A 313 -0.27 18.07 -4.10
N ALA A 314 0.46 18.95 -3.41
CA ALA A 314 0.68 18.81 -1.96
C ALA A 314 -0.63 18.89 -1.15
N ARG A 315 -1.55 19.79 -1.51
CA ARG A 315 -2.87 19.87 -0.86
C ARG A 315 -3.71 18.61 -1.08
N VAL A 316 -3.71 18.07 -2.29
CA VAL A 316 -4.40 16.82 -2.63
C VAL A 316 -3.83 15.63 -1.87
N ALA A 317 -2.50 15.54 -1.78
CA ALA A 317 -1.82 14.52 -0.98
C ALA A 317 -2.22 14.60 0.50
N ASN A 318 -2.25 15.80 1.09
CA ASN A 318 -2.65 16.02 2.49
C ASN A 318 -4.12 15.67 2.77
N LEU A 319 -5.00 15.80 1.77
CA LEU A 319 -6.42 15.43 1.87
C LEU A 319 -6.66 13.93 1.66
N SER A 320 -5.66 13.22 1.15
CA SER A 320 -5.67 11.77 1.00
C SER A 320 -5.03 11.12 2.23
N ASP A 321 -5.39 9.87 2.53
CA ASP A 321 -4.79 9.16 3.66
C ASP A 321 -3.52 8.42 3.25
N THR A 322 -3.61 7.79 2.08
CA THR A 322 -2.52 7.03 1.48
C THR A 322 -2.24 7.63 0.11
N VAL A 323 -0.97 7.82 -0.22
CA VAL A 323 -0.55 8.35 -1.52
C VAL A 323 0.54 7.47 -2.09
N ILE A 324 0.29 6.94 -3.29
CA ILE A 324 1.21 6.11 -4.04
C ILE A 324 1.46 6.76 -5.38
N GLY A 325 2.73 6.96 -5.76
CA GLY A 325 3.09 7.43 -7.09
C GLY A 325 3.60 6.29 -7.97
N LEU A 326 3.09 6.21 -9.20
CA LEU A 326 3.61 5.30 -10.21
C LEU A 326 4.54 6.05 -11.17
N GLU A 327 5.68 5.45 -11.44
CA GLU A 327 6.64 5.97 -12.43
C GLU A 327 6.92 4.87 -13.45
N SER A 328 6.41 5.01 -14.67
CA SER A 328 6.71 4.10 -15.77
C SER A 328 8.08 4.39 -16.36
N PHE A 329 8.83 3.35 -16.71
CA PHE A 329 10.09 3.51 -17.44
C PHE A 329 9.90 3.74 -18.94
N ILE A 330 8.72 3.46 -19.48
CA ILE A 330 8.43 3.60 -20.91
C ILE A 330 8.71 5.04 -21.35
N GLY A 331 9.59 5.18 -22.35
CA GLY A 331 9.96 6.49 -22.90
C GLY A 331 10.81 7.34 -21.95
N SER A 332 11.51 6.70 -21.01
CA SER A 332 12.47 7.33 -20.10
C SER A 332 13.88 6.78 -20.32
N GLU A 333 14.90 7.52 -19.88
CA GLU A 333 16.31 7.05 -19.89
C GLU A 333 16.53 5.79 -19.04
N ARG A 334 15.60 5.48 -18.12
CA ARG A 334 15.69 4.30 -17.27
C ARG A 334 15.36 3.01 -18.01
N GLU A 335 14.66 3.08 -19.14
CA GLU A 335 14.34 1.92 -19.99
C GLU A 335 15.59 1.28 -20.58
N THR A 336 16.58 2.08 -20.95
CA THR A 336 17.82 1.60 -21.59
C THR A 336 18.90 1.22 -20.58
N ASN A 337 18.70 1.52 -19.29
CA ASN A 337 19.68 1.26 -18.26
C ASN A 337 19.67 -0.24 -17.88
N PRO A 338 20.81 -0.96 -17.99
CA PRO A 338 20.91 -2.38 -17.64
C PRO A 338 20.42 -2.71 -16.23
N LEU A 339 20.52 -1.76 -15.29
CA LEU A 339 20.06 -1.87 -13.91
C LEU A 339 18.55 -2.17 -13.81
N TYR A 340 17.75 -1.61 -14.73
CA TYR A 340 16.30 -1.65 -14.69
C TYR A 340 15.70 -2.65 -15.67
N LYS A 341 16.53 -3.46 -16.34
CA LYS A 341 16.11 -4.36 -17.43
C LYS A 341 14.96 -5.29 -17.08
N ASP A 342 14.86 -5.71 -15.82
CA ASP A 342 13.82 -6.61 -15.32
C ASP A 342 12.54 -5.91 -14.83
N TYR A 343 12.53 -4.58 -14.79
CA TYR A 343 11.49 -3.76 -14.19
C TYR A 343 10.81 -2.85 -15.21
N HIS A 344 9.53 -2.57 -14.97
CA HIS A 344 8.70 -1.75 -15.86
C HIS A 344 8.52 -0.33 -15.31
N GLY A 345 8.83 -0.13 -14.03
CA GLY A 345 8.75 1.17 -13.37
C GLY A 345 9.02 1.11 -11.88
N LEU A 346 8.92 2.26 -11.23
CA LEU A 346 9.02 2.42 -9.78
C LEU A 346 7.66 2.72 -9.15
N ILE A 347 7.51 2.30 -7.90
CA ILE A 347 6.35 2.61 -7.07
C ILE A 347 6.80 3.37 -5.83
N HIS A 348 6.29 4.58 -5.66
CA HIS A 348 6.70 5.49 -4.61
C HIS A 348 5.62 5.57 -3.54
N ILE A 349 5.86 5.04 -2.35
CA ILE A 349 4.95 5.23 -1.21
C ILE A 349 5.24 6.60 -0.61
N ARG A 350 4.44 7.59 -0.97
CA ARG A 350 4.60 8.98 -0.52
C ARG A 350 3.99 9.20 0.85
N GLN A 351 2.85 8.57 1.11
CA GLN A 351 2.12 8.73 2.36
C GLN A 351 1.40 7.43 2.75
N ILE A 352 1.48 7.06 4.03
CA ILE A 352 0.81 5.91 4.65
C ILE A 352 -0.27 6.43 5.61
N PRO A 353 -1.41 5.74 5.76
CA PRO A 353 -2.52 6.20 6.59
C PRO A 353 -2.10 6.27 8.06
N ARG A 354 -2.30 7.44 8.68
CA ARG A 354 -1.98 7.71 10.09
C ARG A 354 -3.20 7.61 10.99
N LEU A 355 -4.05 6.62 10.75
CA LEU A 355 -5.29 6.48 11.51
C LEU A 355 -5.01 5.86 12.89
N ASN A 356 -5.51 6.50 13.94
CA ASN A 356 -5.40 6.05 15.34
C ASN A 356 -3.97 5.71 15.78
N ASN A 357 -2.97 6.34 15.16
CA ASN A 357 -1.56 6.14 15.50
C ASN A 357 -1.00 7.42 16.11
N LEU A 358 -0.28 7.27 17.23
CA LEU A 358 0.49 8.35 17.87
C LEU A 358 1.88 8.52 17.24
N ILE A 359 2.32 7.53 16.44
CA ILE A 359 3.63 7.50 15.78
C ILE A 359 3.43 7.64 14.28
N CYS A 360 4.28 8.46 13.65
CA CYS A 360 4.36 8.54 12.20
C CYS A 360 5.13 7.33 11.68
N ASP A 361 4.42 6.36 11.09
CA ASP A 361 5.07 5.28 10.36
C ASP A 361 5.57 5.86 9.02
N VAL A 362 6.89 5.88 8.85
CA VAL A 362 7.53 6.22 7.57
C VAL A 362 7.91 4.89 6.94
N SER A 363 7.53 4.66 5.67
CA SER A 363 8.02 3.48 4.96
C SER A 363 9.54 3.52 4.92
N ASP A 364 10.20 2.60 5.61
CA ASP A 364 11.66 2.42 5.52
C ASP A 364 12.10 1.92 4.14
N VAL A 365 11.15 1.45 3.32
CA VAL A 365 11.40 0.95 1.96
C VAL A 365 11.05 2.03 0.95
N LYS A 366 12.08 2.67 0.39
CA LYS A 366 11.97 3.69 -0.66
C LYS A 366 12.21 3.13 -2.06
N ASP A 367 13.04 2.10 -2.18
CA ASP A 367 13.45 1.52 -3.45
C ASP A 367 12.51 0.38 -3.83
N LEU A 368 11.31 0.71 -4.30
CA LEU A 368 10.34 -0.28 -4.77
C LEU A 368 10.20 -0.16 -6.28
N ALA A 369 10.34 -1.30 -6.95
CA ALA A 369 10.13 -1.44 -8.38
C ALA A 369 8.99 -2.41 -8.65
N PHE A 370 8.24 -2.17 -9.72
CA PHE A 370 7.22 -3.10 -10.18
C PHE A 370 7.62 -3.71 -11.51
N LYS A 371 7.19 -4.96 -11.69
CA LYS A 371 7.34 -5.68 -12.95
C LYS A 371 6.01 -6.33 -13.32
N LEU A 372 5.67 -6.21 -14.58
CA LEU A 372 4.53 -6.86 -15.20
C LEU A 372 5.07 -8.01 -16.06
N LYS A 373 5.24 -9.20 -15.47
CA LYS A 373 5.73 -10.38 -16.21
C LYS A 373 4.54 -11.27 -16.55
N ARG A 374 4.42 -11.63 -17.84
CA ARG A 374 3.34 -12.43 -18.44
C ARG A 374 1.95 -11.87 -18.12
N LYS A 375 1.41 -12.27 -16.97
CA LYS A 375 0.02 -12.09 -16.55
C LYS A 375 -0.10 -11.54 -15.13
N LEU A 376 1.03 -11.31 -14.46
CA LEU A 376 1.08 -10.98 -13.05
C LEU A 376 1.83 -9.66 -12.83
N PHE A 377 1.20 -8.79 -12.05
CA PHE A 377 1.84 -7.58 -11.53
C PHE A 377 2.49 -7.89 -10.18
N SER A 378 3.79 -7.65 -10.06
CA SER A 378 4.55 -7.88 -8.81
C SER A 378 5.32 -6.63 -8.41
N ILE A 379 5.44 -6.41 -7.10
CA ILE A 379 6.19 -5.32 -6.49
C ILE A 379 7.32 -5.93 -5.68
N GLU A 380 8.54 -5.47 -5.92
CA GLU A 380 9.75 -5.98 -5.28
C GLU A 380 10.64 -4.81 -4.84
N ARG A 381 11.50 -5.07 -3.86
CA ARG A 381 12.55 -4.12 -3.50
C ARG A 381 13.60 -4.12 -4.60
N LEU A 382 13.93 -2.93 -5.12
CA LEU A 382 15.00 -2.77 -6.07
C LEU A 382 16.33 -3.05 -5.36
N HIS A 383 17.07 -4.04 -5.87
CA HIS A 383 18.41 -4.34 -5.42
C HIS A 383 19.40 -3.83 -6.46
N LEU A 384 20.18 -2.81 -6.10
CA LEU A 384 21.30 -2.39 -6.93
C LEU A 384 22.35 -3.51 -6.92
N PRO A 385 22.82 -4.00 -8.08
CA PRO A 385 23.95 -4.89 -8.13
C PRO A 385 25.15 -4.19 -7.50
N PRO A 386 26.03 -4.91 -6.79
CA PRO A 386 27.25 -4.32 -6.28
C PRO A 386 28.03 -3.72 -7.45
N ASP A 387 28.50 -2.49 -7.26
CA ASP A 387 29.34 -1.77 -8.23
C ASP A 387 30.71 -2.45 -8.30
N LEU A 388 30.77 -3.58 -9.02
CA LEU A 388 32.00 -4.24 -9.38
C LEU A 388 32.59 -3.45 -10.53
N SER A 389 33.17 -2.30 -10.21
CA SER A 389 34.16 -1.72 -11.11
C SER A 389 35.29 -2.74 -11.27
N ASP A 390 35.49 -3.21 -12.51
CA ASP A 390 36.55 -4.16 -12.90
C ASP A 390 37.99 -3.61 -12.66
N THR A 391 38.13 -2.48 -11.96
CA THR A 391 39.38 -1.78 -11.69
C THR A 391 39.92 -1.97 -10.27
N VAL A 392 39.54 -3.03 -9.55
CA VAL A 392 40.26 -3.45 -8.34
C VAL A 392 41.37 -4.45 -8.69
N SER A 393 42.17 -4.13 -9.70
CA SER A 393 43.57 -4.59 -9.71
C SER A 393 44.28 -3.85 -8.58
N ARG A 394 44.32 -4.47 -7.40
CA ARG A 394 45.26 -4.12 -6.33
C ARG A 394 46.67 -4.16 -6.93
N SER A 395 47.17 -3.02 -7.41
CA SER A 395 48.59 -2.88 -7.68
C SER A 395 49.29 -2.89 -6.32
N SER A 396 49.86 -4.04 -5.97
CA SER A 396 50.91 -4.12 -4.98
C SER A 396 52.02 -3.19 -5.45
N LYS A 397 52.06 -1.97 -4.90
CA LYS A 397 53.25 -1.11 -4.98
C LYS A 397 54.36 -1.86 -4.23
N GLN A 398 55.18 -2.58 -4.98
CA GLN A 398 56.51 -2.96 -4.55
C GLN A 398 57.34 -1.67 -4.52
N ASP A 399 57.94 -1.43 -3.36
CA ASP A 399 58.96 -0.42 -3.13
C ASP A 399 60.10 -0.60 -4.13
N LEU A 400 60.37 0.42 -4.93
CA LEU A 400 61.68 0.65 -5.52
C LEU A 400 62.08 2.10 -5.27
N ALA A 401 62.94 2.24 -4.27
CA ALA A 401 63.73 3.42 -4.00
C ALA A 401 64.87 3.55 -5.04
N GLU A 402 65.31 4.80 -5.23
CA GLU A 402 66.50 5.28 -5.96
C GLU A 402 66.39 5.27 -7.51
N SER A 403 66.80 6.33 -8.24
CA SER A 403 67.82 7.32 -7.97
C SER A 403 67.47 8.69 -8.57
N ALA A 404 67.82 9.73 -7.81
CA ALA A 404 67.81 11.12 -8.21
C ALA A 404 68.80 11.41 -9.36
N LYS A 405 68.47 12.39 -10.21
CA LYS A 405 69.41 13.41 -10.70
C LYS A 405 68.68 14.64 -11.26
N LEU A 406 68.93 15.75 -10.56
CA LEU A 406 68.73 17.16 -10.90
C LEU A 406 69.03 17.50 -12.36
N LEU A 407 68.29 18.48 -12.90
CA LEU A 407 68.80 19.69 -13.57
C LEU A 407 67.64 20.71 -13.74
N GLY A 408 67.74 21.87 -13.07
CA GLY A 408 67.00 23.09 -13.43
C GLY A 408 67.74 23.86 -14.54
N PRO A 409 67.46 25.17 -14.81
CA PRO A 409 66.72 26.13 -13.97
C PRO A 409 65.72 27.06 -14.72
N GLY A 410 64.94 27.85 -13.96
CA GLY A 410 64.71 29.26 -14.33
C GLY A 410 63.27 29.81 -14.26
N CYS A 411 63.11 30.83 -13.39
CA CYS A 411 62.05 31.86 -13.30
C CYS A 411 60.71 31.43 -12.64
N GLY A 412 60.23 31.95 -11.51
CA GLY A 412 60.62 33.08 -10.66
C GLY A 412 59.47 34.09 -10.52
N MET A 413 58.53 33.89 -9.57
CA MET A 413 57.83 34.98 -8.87
C MET A 413 57.08 34.46 -7.62
N MET A 414 57.36 35.06 -6.46
CA MET A 414 56.72 34.84 -5.16
C MET A 414 55.58 35.83 -4.90
N ALA A 415 54.55 35.37 -4.19
CA ALA A 415 53.81 36.01 -3.06
C ALA A 415 52.43 35.34 -2.96
N GLY A 416 51.87 34.88 -1.84
CA GLY A 416 52.21 34.93 -0.42
C GLY A 416 50.89 34.93 0.37
N GLY A 417 50.67 33.92 1.23
CA GLY A 417 49.60 33.81 2.24
C GLY A 417 48.17 33.54 1.71
N GLU A 418 47.26 32.85 2.39
CA GLU A 418 47.24 32.14 3.67
C GLU A 418 46.06 31.16 3.66
N LYS A 419 46.14 30.15 4.53
CA LYS A 419 45.21 29.03 4.69
C LYS A 419 43.98 29.46 5.49
N HIS A 420 42.79 29.00 5.12
CA HIS A 420 41.83 28.50 6.11
C HIS A 420 40.89 27.47 5.47
N LEU A 421 40.97 26.24 5.96
CA LEU A 421 39.88 25.26 5.91
C LEU A 421 39.16 25.39 7.24
N ASP A 422 37.83 25.40 7.22
CA ASP A 422 37.00 25.10 8.39
C ASP A 422 35.97 24.03 7.98
N PHE A 423 35.68 23.20 8.97
CA PHE A 423 35.06 21.88 8.96
C PHE A 423 33.63 21.81 8.43
#